data_AF-A0A2N1LI18-F1
#
_entry.id   AF-A0A2N1LI18-F1
#
_cell.length_a   1.000
_cell.length_b   1.000
_cell.length_c   1.000
_cell.angle_alpha   90.00
_cell.angle_beta   90.00
_cell.angle_gamma   90.00
#
_symmetry.space_group_name_H-M   'P 1'
#
loop_
_entity.id
_entity.type
_entity.pdbx_description
1 polymer ?
#
loop_
_entity_poly.entity_id
_entity_poly.type
_entity_poly.pdbx_seq_one_letter_code
_entity_poly.pdbx_strand_id
1 'polypeptide(L)'
;MSTEEVGKYSTDQLITYLQSYLQEKNLTLSDSEIQKFHEENINGYAFLTLTADLLKQCELSIGKRAVLADLINNLNNQGSYFRSIYYSFL
;
A
#
# COMPACT_ATOMS: atom_id res chain seq x y z
N MET A 1 -3.58 -3.33 11.20
CA MET A 1 -4.25 -2.35 10.33
C MET A 1 -5.04 -3.12 9.29
N SER A 2 -6.32 -2.83 9.11
CA SER A 2 -7.18 -3.50 8.14
C SER A 2 -7.12 -2.83 6.76
N THR A 3 -7.50 -3.57 5.71
CA THR A 3 -7.66 -3.05 4.35
C THR A 3 -8.61 -1.85 4.29
N GLU A 4 -9.71 -1.92 5.04
CA GLU A 4 -10.74 -0.86 5.06
C GLU A 4 -10.25 0.43 5.70
N GLU A 5 -9.39 0.35 6.72
CA GLU A 5 -8.77 1.52 7.33
C GLU A 5 -7.78 2.18 6.37
N VAL A 6 -6.88 1.39 5.78
CA VAL A 6 -5.90 1.89 4.80
C VAL A 6 -6.61 2.50 3.59
N GLY A 7 -7.69 1.88 3.10
CA GLY A 7 -8.45 2.37 1.95
C GLY A 7 -9.06 3.77 2.13
N LYS A 8 -9.20 4.25 3.37
CA LYS A 8 -9.73 5.59 3.70
C LYS A 8 -8.66 6.67 3.77
N TYR A 9 -7.38 6.31 3.67
CA TYR A 9 -6.30 7.28 3.80
C TYR A 9 -6.26 8.24 2.62
N SER A 10 -6.09 9.53 2.92
CA SER A 10 -5.59 10.51 1.95
C SER A 10 -4.17 10.15 1.52
N THR A 11 -3.67 10.79 0.46
CA THR A 11 -2.29 10.63 0.02
C THR A 11 -1.28 10.91 1.14
N ASP A 12 -1.45 11.99 1.91
CA ASP A 12 -0.59 12.33 3.05
C ASP A 12 -0.61 11.27 4.17
N GLN A 13 -1.81 10.78 4.51
CA GLN A 13 -1.99 9.75 5.52
C GLN A 13 -1.35 8.44 5.08
N LEU A 14 -1.50 8.09 3.80
CA LEU A 14 -0.86 6.92 3.22
C LEU A 14 0.67 7.07 3.25
N ILE A 15 1.23 8.20 2.81
CA ILE A 15 2.68 8.44 2.84
C ILE A 15 3.22 8.28 4.27
N THR A 16 2.56 8.90 5.25
CA THR A 16 2.95 8.78 6.66
C THR A 16 2.96 7.33 7.15
N TYR A 17 1.93 6.57 6.77
CA TYR A 17 1.83 5.15 7.08
C TYR A 17 2.93 4.33 6.40
N LEU A 18 3.14 4.50 5.10
CA LEU A 18 4.16 3.78 4.33
C LEU A 18 5.57 4.12 4.80
N GLN A 19 5.83 5.38 5.13
CA GLN A 19 7.11 5.82 5.67
C GLN A 19 7.43 5.12 6.99
N SER A 20 6.45 5.05 7.89
CA SER A 20 6.59 4.33 9.17
C SER A 20 6.84 2.82 8.94
N TYR A 21 6.06 2.20 8.05
CA TYR A 21 6.19 0.78 7.71
C TYR A 21 7.55 0.44 7.08
N LEU A 22 8.04 1.28 6.18
CA LEU A 22 9.33 1.09 5.50
C LEU A 22 10.51 1.27 6.47
N GLN A 23 10.42 2.20 7.43
CA GLN A 23 11.46 2.41 8.43
C GLN A 23 11.72 1.16 9.28
N GLU A 24 10.67 0.41 9.65
CA GLU A 24 10.82 -0.90 10.33
C GLU A 24 11.59 -1.94 9.50
N LYS A 25 11.77 -1.70 8.20
CA LYS A 25 12.48 -2.55 7.25
C LYS A 25 13.80 -1.91 6.78
N ASN A 26 14.28 -0.87 7.46
CA ASN A 26 15.46 -0.08 7.11
C ASN A 26 15.37 0.55 5.71
N LEU A 27 14.16 0.93 5.30
CA LEU A 27 13.89 1.63 4.05
C LEU A 27 13.21 2.97 4.34
N THR A 28 13.23 3.88 3.36
CA THR A 28 12.57 5.19 3.44
C THR A 28 12.04 5.56 2.06
N LEU A 29 10.93 6.28 2.00
CA LEU A 29 10.61 7.06 0.82
C LEU A 29 11.56 8.27 0.78
N SER A 30 12.00 8.61 -0.42
CA SER A 30 12.70 9.85 -0.73
C SER A 30 11.70 10.93 -1.11
N ASP A 31 12.13 12.20 -1.05
CA ASP A 31 11.26 13.33 -1.38
C ASP A 31 10.68 13.24 -2.80
N SER A 32 11.45 12.73 -3.77
CA SER A 32 10.97 12.51 -5.14
C SER A 32 9.90 11.41 -5.22
N GLU A 33 10.05 10.33 -4.44
CA GLU A 33 9.03 9.26 -4.37
C GLU A 33 7.76 9.78 -3.69
N ILE A 34 7.89 10.57 -2.63
CA ILE A 34 6.77 11.24 -1.95
C ILE A 34 6.02 12.17 -2.91
N GLN A 35 6.77 13.01 -3.64
CA GLN A 35 6.22 13.91 -4.65
C GLN A 35 5.47 13.13 -5.73
N LYS A 36 6.01 11.97 -6.16
CA LYS A 36 5.34 11.11 -7.16
C LYS A 36 4.00 10.59 -6.67
N PHE A 37 3.88 10.23 -5.39
CA PHE A 37 2.59 9.82 -4.80
C PHE A 37 1.56 10.95 -4.83
N HIS A 38 1.98 12.20 -4.61
CA HIS A 38 1.11 13.37 -4.74
C HIS A 38 0.68 13.63 -6.18
N GLU A 39 1.62 13.63 -7.12
CA GLU A 39 1.35 13.91 -8.54
C GLU A 39 0.38 12.90 -9.15
N GLU A 40 0.56 11.61 -8.82
CA GLU A 40 -0.29 10.52 -9.30
C GLU A 40 -1.54 10.30 -8.43
N ASN A 41 -1.75 11.14 -7.41
CA ASN A 41 -2.87 11.08 -6.46
C ASN A 41 -3.07 9.68 -5.85
N ILE A 42 -1.97 9.05 -5.43
CA ILE A 42 -1.96 7.71 -4.83
C ILE A 42 -2.45 7.82 -3.39
N ASN A 43 -3.76 7.74 -3.21
CA ASN A 43 -4.40 7.61 -1.91
C ASN A 43 -4.48 6.14 -1.46
N GLY A 44 -5.01 5.90 -0.26
CA GLY A 44 -5.08 4.56 0.32
C GLY A 44 -5.84 3.54 -0.54
N TYR A 45 -6.94 3.94 -1.16
CA TYR A 45 -7.69 3.08 -2.07
C TYR A 45 -6.86 2.74 -3.32
N ALA A 46 -6.28 3.74 -3.97
CA ALA A 46 -5.45 3.54 -5.15
C ALA A 46 -4.26 2.61 -4.84
N PHE A 47 -3.60 2.81 -3.70
CA PHE A 47 -2.49 1.99 -3.24
C PHE A 47 -2.83 0.49 -3.14
N LEU A 48 -3.97 0.15 -2.55
CA LEU A 48 -4.41 -1.23 -2.38
C LEU A 48 -4.70 -1.94 -3.71
N THR A 49 -4.86 -1.18 -4.80
CA THR A 49 -5.08 -1.68 -6.16
C THR A 49 -3.81 -1.70 -7.02
N LEU A 50 -2.68 -1.19 -6.52
CA LEU A 50 -1.43 -1.17 -7.28
C LEU A 50 -0.93 -2.57 -7.55
N THR A 51 -0.61 -2.83 -8.82
CA THR A 51 0.07 -4.05 -9.26
C THR A 51 1.58 -3.87 -9.18
N ALA A 52 2.33 -4.97 -9.28
CA ALA A 52 3.78 -4.92 -9.37
C ALA A 52 4.29 -4.05 -10.54
N ASP A 53 3.53 -3.96 -11.64
CA ASP A 53 3.88 -3.11 -12.77
C ASP A 53 3.59 -1.63 -12.53
N LEU A 54 2.48 -1.30 -11.85
CA LEU A 54 2.19 0.09 -11.46
C LEU A 54 3.18 0.59 -10.41
N LEU A 55 3.63 -0.28 -9.49
CA LEU A 55 4.71 0.05 -8.56
C LEU A 55 6.04 0.37 -9.26
N LYS A 56 6.31 -0.18 -10.45
CA LYS A 56 7.49 0.20 -11.25
C LYS A 56 7.39 1.63 -11.77
N GLN A 57 6.19 2.09 -12.10
CA GLN A 57 5.94 3.45 -12.61
C GLN A 57 6.06 4.52 -11.52
N CYS A 58 5.99 4.13 -10.25
CA CYS A 58 6.22 5.02 -9.11
C CYS A 58 7.71 5.31 -8.85
N GLU A 59 8.61 4.87 -9.74
CA GLU A 59 10.07 5.08 -9.66
C GLU A 59 10.74 4.55 -8.37
N LEU A 60 10.03 3.70 -7.63
CA LEU A 60 10.51 3.07 -6.41
C LEU A 60 11.63 2.06 -6.71
N SER A 61 12.62 1.95 -5.82
CA SER A 61 13.65 0.92 -5.92
C SER A 61 13.07 -0.50 -5.83
N ILE A 62 13.78 -1.50 -6.40
CA ILE A 62 13.33 -2.91 -6.38
C ILE A 62 13.01 -3.39 -4.97
N GLY A 63 13.84 -3.02 -3.98
CA GLY A 63 13.63 -3.40 -2.58
C GLY A 63 12.33 -2.83 -2.00
N LYS A 64 12.04 -1.54 -2.21
CA LYS A 64 10.79 -0.92 -1.76
C LYS A 64 9.59 -1.52 -2.45
N ARG A 65 9.66 -1.76 -3.77
CA ARG A 65 8.57 -2.39 -4.52
C ARG A 65 8.23 -3.77 -4.00
N ALA A 66 9.23 -4.60 -3.68
CA ALA A 66 8.99 -5.92 -3.11
C ALA A 66 8.27 -5.84 -1.76
N VAL A 67 8.74 -4.95 -0.87
CA VAL A 67 8.16 -4.75 0.47
C VAL A 67 6.74 -4.21 0.41
N LEU A 68 6.46 -3.26 -0.49
CA LEU A 68 5.12 -2.70 -0.65
C LEU A 68 4.15 -3.67 -1.34
N ALA A 69 4.61 -4.45 -2.31
CA ALA A 69 3.79 -5.49 -2.93
C ALA A 69 3.39 -6.57 -1.91
N ASP A 70 4.32 -6.99 -1.05
CA ASP A 70 4.02 -7.91 0.05
C ASP A 70 3.02 -7.31 1.04
N LEU A 71 3.18 -6.03 1.40
CA LEU A 71 2.22 -5.32 2.25
C LEU A 71 0.81 -5.30 1.64
N ILE A 72 0.68 -4.94 0.36
CA ILE A 72 -0.61 -4.91 -0.34
C ILE A 72 -1.26 -6.30 -0.32
N ASN A 73 -0.48 -7.34 -0.62
CA ASN A 73 -0.96 -8.72 -0.59
C ASN A 73 -1.43 -9.11 0.82
N ASN A 74 -0.66 -8.79 1.85
CA ASN A 74 -1.02 -9.08 3.23
C ASN A 74 -2.30 -8.36 3.66
N LEU A 75 -2.44 -7.07 3.32
CA LEU A 75 -3.65 -6.30 3.59
C LEU A 75 -4.86 -6.90 2.86
N ASN A 76 -4.74 -7.24 1.58
CA ASN A 76 -5.85 -7.79 0.78
C ASN A 76 -6.23 -9.23 1.21
N ASN A 77 -5.26 -10.03 1.68
CA ASN A 77 -5.50 -11.38 2.17
C ASN A 77 -6.08 -11.41 3.60
N GLN A 78 -5.71 -10.44 4.45
CA GLN A 78 -6.36 -10.25 5.75
C GLN A 78 -7.85 -9.86 5.59
N GLY A 79 -8.17 -9.04 4.58
CA GLY A 79 -9.57 -8.77 4.20
C GLY A 79 -10.30 -9.99 3.61
N SER A 80 -9.58 -10.92 2.96
CA SER A 80 -10.17 -12.13 2.37
C SER A 80 -10.58 -13.19 3.40
N TYR A 81 -9.99 -13.20 4.61
CA TYR A 81 -10.53 -14.04 5.70
C TYR A 81 -11.97 -13.63 6.05
N PHE A 82 -12.31 -12.34 6.03
CA PHE A 82 -13.70 -11.89 6.23
C PHE A 82 -14.61 -12.24 5.06
N ARG A 83 -14.10 -12.23 3.82
CA ARG A 83 -14.87 -12.62 2.64
C ARG A 83 -15.16 -14.13 2.59
N SER A 84 -14.23 -14.97 3.03
CA SER A 84 -14.44 -16.43 3.11
C SER A 84 -15.47 -16.82 4.15
N ILE A 85 -15.59 -16.09 5.27
CA ILE A 85 -16.54 -16.41 6.34
C ILE A 85 -17.96 -15.90 5.98
N TYR A 86 -18.08 -14.78 5.27
CA TYR A 86 -19.39 -14.25 4.87
C TYR A 86 -20.07 -15.03 3.73
N TYR A 87 -19.31 -15.72 2.87
CA TYR A 87 -19.87 -16.58 1.81
C TYR A 87 -20.00 -18.06 2.19
N SER A 88 -19.59 -18.46 3.41
CA SER A 88 -19.79 -19.83 3.91
C SER A 88 -21.03 -19.99 4.80
N PHE A 89 -21.84 -18.93 4.92
CA PHE A 89 -23.14 -18.93 5.62
C PHE A 89 -24.30 -18.36 4.78
N LEU A 90 -24.15 -18.31 3.45
CA LEU A 90 -25.24 -18.03 2.49
C LEU A 90 -25.37 -19.19 1.50
#